data_AF-A0A6J4KE12-F1
#
_entry.id   AF-A0A6J4KE12-F1
#
_cell.length_a   1.000
_cell.length_b   1.000
_cell.length_c   1.000
_cell.angle_alpha   90.00
_cell.angle_beta   90.00
_cell.angle_gamma   90.00
#
_symmetry.space_group_name_H-M   'P 1'
#
loop_
_entity.id
_entity.type
_entity.pdbx_description
1 polymer ?
#
loop_
_entity_poly.entity_id
_entity_poly.type
_entity_poly.pdbx_seq_one_letter_code
_entity_poly.pdbx_strand_id
1 'polypeptide(L)'
;MPRGALAQDRMPGFLGSFHHQIDEKGRLSLPASFRREGQDQPFVLVHVFPDALTLYPQPAWAEVEGRLREVLRLQPQARPWVLRVTANACEVAPDKQGRILVPQRLQEAVGIDGATLVVGAIDRIELWDPARFEAATDAPVPDAGRFLHQIFG
;
A
#
# COMPACT_ATOMS: atom_id res chain seq x y z
N MET A 1 11.13 26.90 28.52
CA MET A 1 10.50 25.66 28.03
C MET A 1 10.26 25.79 26.52
N PRO A 2 11.16 25.32 25.63
CA PRO A 2 10.82 25.26 24.22
C PRO A 2 9.99 23.99 23.93
N ARG A 3 8.96 24.21 23.13
CA ARG A 3 8.00 23.23 22.61
C ARG A 3 8.70 22.19 21.73
N GLY A 4 8.21 20.95 21.85
CA GLY A 4 8.10 19.97 20.76
C GLY A 4 9.39 19.65 20.03
N ALA A 5 10.03 18.56 20.42
CA ALA A 5 11.01 17.88 19.59
C ALA A 5 10.48 17.75 18.16
N LEU A 6 11.30 18.16 17.19
CA LEU A 6 11.12 17.90 15.77
C LEU A 6 10.68 16.44 15.60
N ALA A 7 9.46 16.21 15.11
CA ALA A 7 9.09 14.91 14.61
C ALA A 7 10.12 14.60 13.52
N GLN A 8 11.03 13.68 13.81
CA GLN A 8 11.99 13.22 12.82
C GLN A 8 11.16 12.70 11.64
N ASP A 9 11.42 13.24 10.46
CA ASP A 9 10.78 12.87 9.20
C ASP A 9 11.20 11.43 8.84
N ARG A 10 10.61 10.48 9.56
CA ARG A 10 10.87 9.06 9.47
C ARG A 10 9.84 8.47 8.53
N MET A 11 10.29 7.60 7.63
CA MET A 11 9.41 6.76 6.81
C MET A 11 8.34 6.08 7.68
N PRO A 12 7.04 6.26 7.37
CA PRO A 12 5.95 5.61 8.09
C PRO A 12 6.13 4.09 8.15
N GLY A 13 5.80 3.49 9.30
CA GLY A 13 5.92 2.07 9.58
C GLY A 13 4.59 1.37 9.85
N PHE A 14 4.09 0.55 8.93
CA PHE A 14 2.81 -0.16 9.08
C PHE A 14 2.99 -1.62 9.46
N LEU A 15 2.34 -2.04 10.55
CA LEU A 15 2.41 -3.39 11.09
C LEU A 15 1.02 -3.92 11.50
N GLY A 16 0.82 -5.24 11.32
CA GLY A 16 -0.40 -5.94 11.65
C GLY A 16 -1.34 -6.16 10.45
N SER A 17 -2.40 -6.92 10.68
CA SER A 17 -3.43 -7.21 9.67
C SER A 17 -4.83 -7.03 10.26
N PHE A 18 -5.75 -6.53 9.43
CA PHE A 18 -7.11 -6.16 9.85
C PHE A 18 -8.13 -6.61 8.82
N HIS A 19 -9.12 -7.37 9.25
CA HIS A 19 -10.24 -7.76 8.40
C HIS A 19 -11.27 -6.63 8.33
N HIS A 20 -11.58 -6.21 7.11
CA HIS A 20 -12.56 -5.16 6.83
C HIS A 20 -13.46 -5.58 5.66
N GLN A 21 -14.49 -4.77 5.45
CA GLN A 21 -15.40 -4.88 4.33
C GLN A 21 -15.37 -3.58 3.53
N ILE A 22 -15.33 -3.69 2.21
CA ILE A 22 -15.61 -2.58 1.31
C ILE A 22 -17.13 -2.46 1.21
N ASP A 23 -17.67 -1.28 1.52
CA ASP A 23 -19.10 -1.04 1.42
C ASP A 23 -19.58 -0.91 -0.03
N GLU A 24 -20.90 -0.91 -0.24
CA GLU A 24 -21.53 -0.81 -1.57
C GLU A 24 -21.12 0.45 -2.37
N LYS A 25 -20.53 1.46 -1.71
CA LYS A 25 -20.02 2.68 -2.34
C LYS A 25 -18.53 2.61 -2.63
N GLY A 26 -17.92 1.43 -2.49
CA GLY A 26 -16.50 1.21 -2.69
C GLY A 26 -15.62 1.77 -1.58
N ARG A 27 -16.14 2.00 -0.37
CA ARG A 27 -15.36 2.62 0.71
C ARG A 27 -14.85 1.57 1.69
N LEU A 28 -13.55 1.66 2.00
CA LEU A 28 -12.88 0.83 2.98
C LEU A 28 -12.55 1.66 4.23
N SER A 29 -12.92 1.18 5.41
CA SER A 29 -12.46 1.76 6.67
C SER A 29 -10.98 1.46 6.89
N LEU A 30 -10.13 2.48 6.85
CA LEU A 30 -8.69 2.31 7.08
C LEU A 30 -8.43 2.20 8.59
N PRO A 31 -7.66 1.21 9.09
CA PRO A 31 -7.39 1.07 10.52
C PRO A 31 -6.86 2.37 11.15
N ALA A 32 -7.31 2.69 12.37
CA ALA A 32 -6.95 3.96 13.02
C ALA A 32 -5.45 4.11 13.28
N SER A 33 -4.74 3.00 13.54
CA SER A 33 -3.28 2.95 13.63
C SER A 33 -2.63 3.37 12.32
N PHE A 34 -3.13 2.87 11.18
CA PHE A 34 -2.59 3.17 9.86
C PHE A 34 -2.85 4.61 9.44
N ARG A 35 -4.03 5.17 9.78
CA ARG A 35 -4.30 6.59 9.54
C ARG A 35 -3.33 7.50 10.31
N ARG A 36 -3.12 7.20 11.60
CA ARG A 36 -2.19 7.96 12.44
C ARG A 36 -0.75 7.88 11.94
N GLU A 37 -0.32 6.70 11.52
CA GLU A 37 1.02 6.48 10.98
C GLU A 37 1.22 7.21 9.64
N GLY A 38 0.19 7.24 8.80
CA GLY A 38 0.13 8.09 7.60
C GLY A 38 -0.13 9.58 7.89
N GLN A 39 -0.11 10.00 9.16
CA GLN A 39 -0.30 11.39 9.61
C GLN A 39 -1.60 12.04 9.10
N ASP A 40 -2.65 11.23 8.91
CA ASP A 40 -3.94 11.63 8.34
C ASP A 40 -3.80 12.35 6.97
N GLN A 41 -2.69 12.11 6.24
CA GLN A 41 -2.46 12.62 4.89
C GLN A 41 -3.10 11.72 3.82
N PRO A 42 -3.27 12.23 2.58
CA PRO A 42 -3.64 11.38 1.45
C PRO A 42 -2.60 10.29 1.18
N PHE A 43 -3.07 9.18 0.64
CA PHE A 43 -2.25 8.07 0.18
C PHE A 43 -2.36 7.96 -1.34
N VAL A 44 -1.45 7.19 -1.94
CA VAL A 44 -1.59 6.77 -3.34
C VAL A 44 -1.89 5.28 -3.39
N LEU A 45 -3.09 4.95 -3.85
CA LEU A 45 -3.54 3.58 -4.10
C LEU A 45 -3.10 3.16 -5.49
N VAL A 46 -2.44 2.01 -5.61
CA VAL A 46 -1.84 1.53 -6.86
C VAL A 46 -2.11 0.03 -7.02
N HIS A 47 -2.46 -0.37 -8.23
CA HIS A 47 -2.38 -1.77 -8.66
C HIS A 47 -1.15 -1.96 -9.55
N VAL A 48 -0.12 -2.60 -8.99
CA VAL A 48 1.11 -2.96 -9.73
C VAL A 48 1.48 -4.44 -9.58
N PHE A 49 1.09 -5.06 -8.47
CA PHE A 49 1.23 -6.49 -8.22
C PHE A 49 -0.10 -7.21 -8.46
N PRO A 50 -0.08 -8.44 -9.01
CA PRO A 50 -1.29 -9.10 -9.49
C PRO A 50 -2.33 -9.40 -8.41
N ASP A 51 -1.92 -9.55 -7.15
CA ASP A 51 -2.77 -10.14 -6.11
C ASP A 51 -3.26 -9.15 -5.06
N ALA A 52 -2.76 -7.90 -5.08
CA ALA A 52 -3.07 -6.91 -4.07
C ALA A 52 -3.06 -5.47 -4.60
N LEU A 53 -3.84 -4.60 -3.95
CA LEU A 53 -3.70 -3.16 -4.10
C LEU A 53 -2.73 -2.65 -3.05
N THR A 54 -1.84 -1.74 -3.44
CA THR A 54 -0.86 -1.15 -2.55
C THR A 54 -1.21 0.30 -2.28
N LEU A 55 -1.27 0.67 -1.02
CA LEU A 55 -1.56 2.00 -0.53
C LEU A 55 -0.28 2.60 0.06
N TYR A 56 0.32 3.54 -0.67
CA TYR A 56 1.55 4.22 -0.27
C TYR A 56 1.26 5.49 0.51
N PRO A 57 1.91 5.74 1.65
CA PRO A 57 1.96 7.08 2.22
C PRO A 57 2.78 8.01 1.32
N GLN A 58 2.57 9.33 1.44
CA GLN A 58 3.24 10.32 0.59
C GLN A 58 4.78 10.17 0.51
N PRO A 59 5.53 9.97 1.62
CA PRO A 59 6.99 9.84 1.55
C PRO A 59 7.43 8.65 0.71
N ALA A 60 6.79 7.48 0.90
CA ALA A 60 7.12 6.27 0.14
C ALA A 60 6.72 6.39 -1.34
N TRP A 61 5.58 7.02 -1.63
CA TRP A 61 5.19 7.29 -3.01
C TRP A 61 6.15 8.25 -3.71
N ALA A 62 6.64 9.29 -3.02
CA ALA A 62 7.61 10.22 -3.58
C ALA A 62 8.90 9.51 -4.04
N GLU A 63 9.36 8.48 -3.33
CA GLU A 63 10.48 7.65 -3.79
C GLU A 63 10.13 6.85 -5.05
N VAL A 64 8.92 6.26 -5.12
CA VAL A 64 8.43 5.57 -6.31
C VAL A 64 8.38 6.53 -7.51
N GLU A 65 7.84 7.73 -7.33
CA GLU A 65 7.82 8.76 -8.38
C GLU A 65 9.23 9.12 -8.86
N GLY A 66 10.18 9.27 -7.94
CA GLY A 66 11.58 9.52 -8.26
C GLY A 66 12.15 8.45 -9.17
N ARG A 67 11.94 7.17 -8.82
CA ARG A 67 12.35 6.02 -9.63
C ARG A 67 11.66 5.99 -10.99
N LEU A 68 10.35 6.29 -11.06
CA LEU A 68 9.61 6.34 -12.34
C LEU A 68 10.14 7.46 -13.26
N ARG A 69 10.43 8.65 -12.70
CA ARG A 69 11.03 9.77 -13.46
C ARG A 69 12.41 9.39 -13.97
N GLU A 70 13.22 8.71 -13.16
CA GLU A 70 14.54 8.24 -13.57
C GLU A 70 14.45 7.20 -14.70
N VAL A 71 13.53 6.25 -14.61
CA VAL A 71 13.28 5.27 -15.68
C VAL A 71 12.90 5.96 -16.98
N LEU A 72 11.99 6.95 -16.96
CA LEU A 72 11.64 7.73 -18.15
C LEU A 72 12.84 8.47 -18.75
N ARG A 73 13.71 9.01 -17.89
CA ARG A 73 14.91 9.75 -18.31
C ARG A 73 15.96 8.84 -18.96
N LEU A 74 16.21 7.67 -18.37
CA LEU A 74 17.24 6.74 -18.83
C LEU A 74 16.77 5.81 -19.94
N GLN A 75 15.47 5.53 -20.01
CA GLN A 75 14.87 4.55 -20.91
C GLN A 75 13.54 5.07 -21.48
N PRO A 76 13.55 6.00 -22.45
CA PRO A 76 12.32 6.58 -23.02
C PRO A 76 11.32 5.54 -23.57
N GLN A 77 11.81 4.38 -24.03
CA GLN A 77 11.00 3.25 -24.47
C GLN A 77 10.15 2.62 -23.36
N ALA A 78 10.47 2.86 -22.08
CA ALA A 78 9.70 2.40 -20.94
C ALA A 78 8.43 3.24 -20.69
N ARG A 79 8.19 4.31 -21.47
CA ARG A 79 7.02 5.19 -21.31
C ARG A 79 5.67 4.43 -21.25
N PRO A 80 5.37 3.45 -22.12
CA PRO A 80 4.12 2.71 -22.04
C PRO A 80 3.96 1.95 -20.71
N TRP A 81 5.06 1.43 -20.16
CA TRP A 81 5.04 0.76 -18.86
C TRP A 81 4.79 1.73 -17.71
N VAL A 82 5.45 2.90 -17.71
CA VAL A 82 5.22 3.94 -16.69
C VAL A 82 3.78 4.44 -16.73
N LEU A 83 3.23 4.68 -17.93
CA LEU A 83 1.82 5.04 -18.09
C LEU A 83 0.87 3.96 -17.58
N ARG A 84 1.22 2.68 -17.76
CA ARG A 84 0.42 1.58 -17.19
C ARG A 84 0.42 1.64 -15.67
N VAL A 85 1.56 1.89 -15.03
CA VAL A 85 1.64 2.02 -13.56
C VAL A 85 0.79 3.21 -13.09
N THR A 86 0.97 4.39 -13.69
CA THR A 86 0.27 5.60 -13.24
C THR A 86 -1.22 5.60 -13.59
N ALA A 87 -1.65 4.94 -14.67
CA ALA A 87 -3.07 4.75 -14.99
C ALA A 87 -3.77 3.74 -14.05
N ASN A 88 -3.00 2.95 -13.30
CA ASN A 88 -3.49 2.08 -12.23
C ASN A 88 -3.22 2.67 -10.83
N ALA A 89 -2.91 3.97 -10.75
CA ALA A 89 -2.69 4.70 -9.51
C ALA A 89 -3.77 5.79 -9.33
N CYS A 90 -4.20 6.03 -8.09
CA CYS A 90 -5.04 7.16 -7.74
C CYS A 90 -4.75 7.66 -6.32
N GLU A 91 -4.80 8.98 -6.13
CA GLU A 91 -4.75 9.57 -4.80
C GLU A 91 -6.07 9.34 -4.06
N VAL A 92 -5.97 8.93 -2.80
CA VAL A 92 -7.12 8.67 -1.92
C VAL A 92 -6.87 9.29 -0.56
N ALA A 93 -7.88 9.95 0.01
CA ALA A 93 -7.79 10.58 1.33
C ALA A 93 -8.84 9.97 2.27
N PRO A 94 -8.49 9.71 3.54
CA PRO A 94 -9.48 9.32 4.54
C PRO A 94 -10.56 10.40 4.70
N ASP A 95 -11.83 10.01 4.64
CA ASP A 95 -12.95 10.91 4.96
C ASP A 95 -13.05 11.17 6.48
N LYS A 96 -14.05 11.95 6.91
CA LYS A 96 -14.30 12.24 8.34
C LYS A 96 -14.52 11.00 9.21
N GLN A 97 -14.86 9.86 8.61
CA GLN A 97 -15.05 8.57 9.28
C GLN A 97 -13.82 7.68 9.16
N GLY A 98 -12.74 8.15 8.53
CA GLY A 98 -11.51 7.40 8.31
C GLY A 98 -11.60 6.37 7.19
N ARG A 99 -12.51 6.55 6.23
CA ARG A 99 -12.63 5.64 5.07
C ARG A 99 -11.96 6.20 3.84
N ILE A 100 -11.39 5.32 3.01
CA ILE A 100 -10.86 5.65 1.69
C ILE A 100 -11.76 5.06 0.60
N LEU A 101 -11.82 5.72 -0.57
CA LEU A 101 -12.49 5.19 -1.74
C LEU A 101 -11.56 4.24 -2.50
N VAL A 102 -11.99 3.01 -2.73
CA VAL A 102 -11.30 2.01 -3.56
C VAL A 102 -12.10 1.90 -4.87
N PRO A 103 -11.58 2.38 -6.00
CA PRO A 103 -12.30 2.30 -7.27
C PRO A 103 -12.67 0.86 -7.65
N GLN A 104 -13.90 0.62 -8.10
CA GLN A 104 -14.39 -0.71 -8.46
C GLN A 104 -13.46 -1.44 -9.44
N ARG A 105 -12.94 -0.74 -10.46
CA ARG A 105 -11.97 -1.29 -11.42
C ARG A 105 -10.73 -1.88 -10.76
N LEU A 106 -10.26 -1.28 -9.66
CA LEU A 106 -9.09 -1.77 -8.92
C LEU A 106 -9.46 -2.98 -8.04
N GLN A 107 -10.65 -2.97 -7.43
CA GLN A 107 -11.17 -4.12 -6.68
C GLN A 107 -11.26 -5.36 -7.58
N GLU A 108 -11.88 -5.21 -8.75
CA GLU A 108 -12.03 -6.28 -9.76
C GLU A 108 -10.67 -6.81 -10.24
N ALA A 109 -9.68 -5.93 -10.40
CA ALA A 109 -8.35 -6.31 -10.88
C ALA A 109 -7.61 -7.27 -9.93
N VAL A 110 -7.87 -7.17 -8.63
CA VAL A 110 -7.26 -8.02 -7.59
C VAL A 110 -8.24 -9.02 -6.96
N GLY A 111 -9.47 -9.10 -7.50
CA GLY A 111 -10.49 -10.04 -7.05
C GLY A 111 -11.05 -9.79 -5.65
N ILE A 112 -11.05 -8.54 -5.18
CA ILE A 112 -11.75 -8.16 -3.94
C ILE A 112 -13.24 -7.97 -4.25
N ASP A 113 -14.10 -8.73 -3.59
CA ASP A 113 -15.57 -8.69 -3.75
C ASP A 113 -16.31 -8.16 -2.52
N GLY A 114 -15.57 -7.54 -1.59
CA GLY A 114 -16.09 -6.96 -0.35
C GLY A 114 -15.18 -7.31 0.81
N ALA A 115 -14.95 -8.60 1.04
CA ALA A 115 -14.04 -9.07 2.09
C ALA A 115 -12.62 -8.62 1.76
N THR A 116 -12.01 -7.86 2.68
CA THR A 116 -10.70 -7.25 2.45
C THR A 116 -9.83 -7.44 3.68
N LEU A 117 -8.64 -8.02 3.48
CA LEU A 117 -7.58 -8.03 4.46
C LEU A 117 -6.68 -6.82 4.23
N VAL A 118 -6.54 -5.97 5.25
CA VAL A 118 -5.69 -4.79 5.24
C VAL A 118 -4.40 -5.10 6.00
N VAL A 119 -3.27 -5.15 5.30
CA VAL A 119 -1.99 -5.63 5.85
C VAL A 119 -0.97 -4.50 5.86
N GLY A 120 -0.30 -4.31 6.99
CA GLY A 120 0.88 -3.46 7.08
C GLY A 120 2.10 -4.16 6.49
N ALA A 121 2.69 -3.58 5.46
CA ALA A 121 3.82 -4.13 4.72
C ALA A 121 5.08 -3.26 4.89
N ILE A 122 5.42 -2.97 6.15
CA ILE A 122 6.57 -2.14 6.56
C ILE A 122 6.42 -0.67 6.15
N ASP A 123 6.63 -0.31 4.89
CA ASP A 123 6.64 1.08 4.40
C ASP A 123 5.32 1.50 3.70
N ARG A 124 4.41 0.55 3.55
CA ARG A 124 3.13 0.69 2.85
C ARG A 124 2.06 -0.20 3.45
N ILE A 125 0.85 -0.08 2.93
CA ILE A 125 -0.28 -0.92 3.30
C ILE A 125 -0.71 -1.70 2.04
N GLU A 126 -1.12 -2.94 2.20
CA GLU A 126 -1.66 -3.74 1.10
C GLU A 126 -3.09 -4.18 1.41
N LEU A 127 -3.95 -4.14 0.38
CA LEU A 127 -5.33 -4.57 0.41
C LEU A 127 -5.44 -5.85 -0.39
N TRP A 128 -5.89 -6.91 0.28
CA TRP A 128 -5.92 -8.26 -0.25
C TRP A 128 -7.33 -8.84 -0.20
N ASP A 129 -7.64 -9.69 -1.18
CA ASP A 129 -8.59 -10.77 -0.93
C ASP A 129 -7.97 -11.75 0.10
N PRO A 130 -8.68 -12.12 1.18
CA PRO A 130 -8.12 -12.97 2.23
C PRO A 130 -7.58 -14.31 1.74
N ALA A 131 -8.26 -14.98 0.79
CA ALA A 131 -7.85 -16.28 0.28
C ALA A 131 -6.60 -16.16 -0.60
N ARG A 132 -6.50 -15.09 -1.41
CA ARG A 132 -5.28 -14.78 -2.17
C ARG A 132 -4.10 -14.47 -1.28
N PHE A 133 -4.32 -13.77 -0.16
CA PHE A 133 -3.25 -13.52 0.82
C PHE A 133 -2.72 -14.83 1.40
N GLU A 134 -3.60 -15.69 1.90
CA GLU A 134 -3.23 -17.00 2.46
C GLU A 134 -2.43 -17.82 1.44
N ALA A 135 -2.92 -17.94 0.20
CA ALA A 135 -2.21 -18.64 -0.87
C ALA A 135 -0.83 -18.03 -1.18
N ALA A 136 -0.69 -16.70 -1.13
CA ALA A 136 0.56 -16.01 -1.40
C ALA A 136 1.58 -16.15 -0.26
N THR A 137 1.14 -16.24 1.00
CA THR A 137 2.02 -16.32 2.17
C THR A 137 2.35 -17.73 2.62
N ASP A 138 1.51 -18.70 2.29
CA ASP A 138 1.74 -20.12 2.62
C ASP A 138 2.68 -20.82 1.63
N ALA A 139 3.07 -20.12 0.55
CA ALA A 139 4.04 -20.63 -0.41
C ALA A 139 5.37 -20.95 0.30
N PRO A 140 5.97 -22.14 0.06
CA PRO A 140 7.27 -22.48 0.64
C PRO A 140 8.31 -21.43 0.26
N VAL A 141 8.95 -20.83 1.26
CA VAL A 141 10.05 -19.89 1.07
C VAL A 141 11.36 -20.69 0.99
N PRO A 142 12.03 -20.77 -0.17
CA PRO A 142 13.34 -21.41 -0.27
C PRO A 142 14.32 -20.73 0.68
N ASP A 143 15.16 -21.49 1.38
CA ASP A 143 16.14 -20.96 2.33
C ASP A 143 15.54 -20.10 3.46
N ALA A 144 14.33 -20.41 3.94
CA ALA A 144 13.66 -19.68 5.04
C ALA A 144 14.59 -19.43 6.25
N GLY A 145 15.43 -20.40 6.63
CA GLY A 145 16.41 -20.25 7.71
C GLY A 145 17.44 -19.14 7.47
N ARG A 146 17.90 -18.96 6.23
CA ARG A 146 18.82 -17.86 5.85
C ARG A 146 18.13 -16.50 5.99
N PHE A 147 16.88 -16.40 5.56
CA PHE A 147 16.11 -15.16 5.68
C PHE A 147 15.82 -14.80 7.13
N LEU A 148 15.42 -15.77 7.94
CA LEU A 148 15.20 -15.58 9.37
C LEU A 148 16.47 -15.08 10.06
N HIS A 149 17.63 -15.68 9.73
CA HIS A 149 18.91 -15.25 10.29
C HIS A 149 19.30 -13.82 9.86
N GLN A 150 19.07 -13.47 8.59
CA GLN A 150 19.34 -12.12 8.08
C GLN A 150 18.51 -11.04 8.78
N ILE A 151 17.28 -11.36 9.19
CA ILE A 151 16.35 -10.40 9.81
C ILE A 151 16.48 -10.38 11.33
N PHE A 152 16.60 -11.55 11.97
CA PHE A 152 16.49 -11.71 13.43
C PHE A 152 17.77 -12.13 14.15
N GLY A 153 18.87 -12.40 13.42
CA GLY A 153 20.13 -12.89 13.98
C GLY A 153 20.13 -14.37 14.29
#